data_AF-A0A078A8Z9-F1
#
_entry.id   AF-A0A078A8Z9-F1
#
_cell.length_a   1.000
_cell.length_b   1.000
_cell.length_c   1.000
_cell.angle_alpha   90.00
_cell.angle_beta   90.00
_cell.angle_gamma   90.00
#
_symmetry.space_group_name_H-M   'P 1'
#
loop_
_entity.id
_entity.type
_entity.pdbx_description
1 polymer ?
#
loop_
_entity_poly.entity_id
_entity_poly.type
_entity_poly.pdbx_seq_one_letter_code
_entity_poly.pdbx_strand_id
1 'polypeptide(L)'
;MTGLLLSLGLITMMIGNDLRDYLHDYCSNNTFDRLNQAVIELQDGYNHITDSLMCSSNCNCVPVAQEEWALIGYNIKSNNFTGTNKDVSSCIDYQKYDQNTVKVMRELENEFGCTGICQPKKFFLFSDVSQGPPKKECYKNLRQYIKDYVINIGMGFVICGAFISLAWCFHISFYFKEPEDAQKKRILKYRNYFPQPDETKSTIQKDK
;
A
#
# COMPACT_ATOMS: atom_id res chain seq x y z
N MET A 1 18.64 8.18 9.35
CA MET A 1 17.65 7.09 9.44
C MET A 1 16.21 7.61 9.50
N THR A 2 15.89 8.59 10.35
CA THR A 2 14.55 9.22 10.45
C THR A 2 14.04 9.80 9.13
N GLY A 3 14.88 10.57 8.43
CA GLY A 3 14.53 11.16 7.14
C GLY A 3 14.16 10.10 6.08
N LEU A 4 14.82 8.94 6.11
CA LEU A 4 14.52 7.83 5.19
C LEU A 4 13.12 7.27 5.44
N LEU A 5 12.76 6.99 6.70
CA LEU A 5 11.42 6.48 7.04
C LEU A 5 10.30 7.47 6.69
N LEU A 6 10.52 8.76 6.95
CA LEU A 6 9.55 9.80 6.57
C LEU A 6 9.40 9.89 5.04
N SER A 7 10.50 9.89 4.30
CA SER A 7 10.45 9.93 2.83
C SER A 7 9.77 8.70 2.24
N LEU A 8 10.10 7.49 2.74
CA LEU A 8 9.48 6.24 2.29
C LEU A 8 7.99 6.19 2.63
N GLY A 9 7.59 6.65 3.81
CA GLY A 9 6.18 6.73 4.20
C GLY A 9 5.39 7.66 3.28
N LEU A 10 5.91 8.86 3.02
CA LEU A 10 5.28 9.84 2.13
C LEU A 10 5.19 9.32 0.69
N ILE A 11 6.27 8.75 0.16
CA ILE A 11 6.29 8.16 -1.20
C ILE A 11 5.26 7.02 -1.30
N THR A 12 5.21 6.13 -0.31
CA THR A 12 4.24 5.01 -0.30
C THR A 12 2.80 5.52 -0.26
N MET A 13 2.51 6.55 0.54
CA MET A 13 1.19 7.18 0.58
C MET A 13 0.82 7.88 -0.74
N MET A 14 1.77 8.57 -1.37
CA MET A 14 1.57 9.20 -2.69
C MET A 14 1.22 8.14 -3.73
N ILE A 15 2.06 7.11 -3.85
CA ILE A 15 1.81 5.99 -4.78
C ILE A 15 0.46 5.31 -4.50
N GLY A 16 0.11 5.10 -3.23
CA GLY A 16 -1.16 4.49 -2.85
C GLY A 16 -2.38 5.34 -3.22
N ASN A 17 -2.31 6.65 -3.01
CA ASN A 17 -3.38 7.57 -3.41
C ASN A 17 -3.50 7.66 -4.94
N ASP A 18 -2.37 7.83 -5.63
CA ASP A 18 -2.32 7.89 -7.09
C ASP A 18 -2.88 6.61 -7.70
N LEU A 19 -2.45 5.43 -7.22
CA LEU A 19 -2.96 4.15 -7.69
C LEU A 19 -4.46 4.00 -7.44
N ARG A 20 -4.97 4.43 -6.29
CA ARG A 20 -6.40 4.40 -5.96
C ARG A 20 -7.21 5.27 -6.92
N ASP A 21 -6.72 6.47 -7.20
CA ASP A 21 -7.42 7.44 -8.03
C ASP A 21 -7.32 7.04 -9.51
N TYR A 22 -6.17 6.53 -9.97
CA TYR A 22 -6.02 5.93 -11.29
C TYR A 22 -6.95 4.74 -11.50
N LEU A 23 -7.06 3.86 -10.52
CA LEU A 23 -7.96 2.72 -10.60
C LEU A 23 -9.43 3.17 -10.65
N HIS A 24 -9.78 4.23 -9.91
CA HIS A 24 -11.11 4.83 -9.95
C HIS A 24 -11.42 5.41 -11.32
N ASP A 25 -10.51 6.22 -11.85
CA ASP A 25 -10.64 6.85 -13.15
C ASP A 25 -10.73 5.82 -14.28
N TYR A 26 -9.86 4.80 -14.25
CA TYR A 26 -9.85 3.70 -15.22
C TYR A 26 -11.19 2.95 -15.28
N CYS A 27 -11.79 2.66 -14.12
CA CYS A 27 -13.06 1.95 -14.08
C CYS A 27 -14.29 2.86 -14.25
N SER A 28 -14.16 4.18 -14.04
CA SER A 28 -15.29 5.12 -14.07
C SER A 28 -15.45 5.86 -15.39
N ASN A 29 -14.37 6.22 -16.10
CA ASN A 29 -14.48 6.90 -17.40
C ASN A 29 -13.85 6.09 -18.54
N ASN A 30 -14.56 6.01 -19.65
CA ASN A 30 -14.13 5.29 -20.86
C ASN A 30 -13.19 6.11 -21.77
N THR A 31 -12.78 7.32 -21.36
CA THR A 31 -12.01 8.26 -22.18
C THR A 31 -10.67 8.54 -21.52
N PHE A 32 -9.62 7.77 -21.81
CA PHE A 32 -8.31 8.02 -21.21
C PHE A 32 -7.12 7.70 -22.12
N ASP A 33 -6.35 8.75 -22.44
CA ASP A 33 -5.10 8.73 -23.21
C ASP A 33 -3.82 8.75 -22.34
N ARG A 34 -3.94 8.77 -21.01
CA ARG A 34 -2.78 8.94 -20.09
C ARG A 34 -2.79 7.96 -18.91
N LEU A 35 -3.00 6.69 -19.21
CA LEU A 35 -3.04 5.66 -18.18
C LEU A 35 -1.66 5.11 -17.83
N ASN A 36 -1.53 4.75 -16.56
CA ASN A 36 -0.42 4.00 -16.03
C ASN A 36 -0.43 2.60 -16.65
N GLN A 37 0.59 2.31 -17.46
CA GLN A 37 0.68 1.12 -18.31
C GLN A 37 0.44 -0.20 -17.54
N ALA A 38 0.81 -0.23 -16.25
CA ALA A 38 0.65 -1.40 -15.40
C ALA A 38 -0.82 -1.86 -15.21
N VAL A 39 -1.78 -0.95 -15.04
CA VAL A 39 -3.19 -1.34 -14.82
C VAL A 39 -3.81 -1.89 -16.11
N ILE A 40 -3.43 -1.29 -17.24
CA ILE A 40 -3.84 -1.76 -18.57
C ILE A 40 -3.27 -3.15 -18.84
N GLU A 41 -1.95 -3.34 -18.64
CA GLU A 41 -1.30 -4.63 -18.83
C GLU A 41 -1.92 -5.72 -17.94
N LEU A 42 -2.29 -5.38 -16.70
CA LEU A 42 -2.95 -6.31 -15.79
C LEU A 42 -4.35 -6.68 -16.30
N GLN A 43 -5.16 -5.69 -16.70
CA GLN A 43 -6.50 -5.95 -17.25
C GLN A 43 -6.43 -6.73 -18.57
N ASP A 44 -5.53 -6.36 -19.48
CA ASP A 44 -5.36 -7.00 -20.78
C ASP A 44 -4.83 -8.42 -20.64
N GLY A 45 -3.88 -8.64 -19.73
CA GLY A 45 -3.42 -9.97 -19.35
C GLY A 45 -4.56 -10.84 -18.82
N TYR A 46 -5.39 -10.28 -17.93
CA TYR A 46 -6.55 -10.98 -17.38
C TYR A 46 -7.54 -11.35 -18.49
N ASN A 47 -7.89 -10.39 -19.35
CA ASN A 47 -8.82 -10.58 -20.45
C ASN A 47 -8.30 -11.65 -21.41
N HIS A 48 -7.02 -11.55 -21.79
CA HIS A 48 -6.40 -12.49 -22.70
C HIS A 48 -6.43 -13.92 -22.17
N ILE A 49 -6.07 -14.14 -20.91
CA ILE A 49 -6.11 -15.48 -20.31
C ILE A 49 -7.55 -15.98 -20.21
N THR A 50 -8.48 -15.14 -19.76
CA THR A 50 -9.89 -15.51 -19.60
C THR A 50 -10.52 -15.91 -20.93
N ASP A 51 -10.33 -15.11 -21.99
CA ASP A 51 -11.00 -15.31 -23.26
C ASP A 51 -10.35 -16.42 -24.10
N SER A 52 -9.04 -16.66 -23.94
CA SER A 52 -8.32 -17.68 -24.72
C SER A 52 -8.25 -19.05 -24.05
N LEU A 53 -8.19 -19.10 -22.71
CA LEU A 53 -7.82 -20.32 -22.00
C LEU A 53 -9.01 -20.94 -21.27
N MET A 54 -9.82 -20.15 -20.56
CA MET A 54 -10.89 -20.72 -19.71
C MET A 54 -11.99 -21.43 -20.51
N CYS A 55 -12.24 -22.67 -20.13
CA CYS A 55 -13.25 -23.54 -20.73
C CYS A 55 -13.13 -23.60 -22.26
N SER A 56 -11.89 -23.62 -22.74
CA SER A 56 -11.50 -23.78 -24.15
C SER A 56 -11.19 -25.24 -24.46
N SER A 57 -10.85 -25.56 -25.72
CA SER A 57 -10.40 -26.91 -26.10
C SER A 57 -9.12 -27.36 -25.38
N ASN A 58 -8.31 -26.39 -24.93
CA ASN A 58 -7.03 -26.65 -24.28
C ASN A 58 -7.16 -26.74 -22.75
N CYS A 59 -8.27 -26.25 -22.19
CA CYS A 59 -8.55 -26.29 -20.76
C CYS A 59 -10.03 -26.60 -20.53
N ASN A 60 -10.35 -27.89 -20.47
CA ASN A 60 -11.73 -28.35 -20.32
C ASN A 60 -12.16 -28.16 -18.87
N CYS A 61 -13.23 -27.40 -18.66
CA CYS A 61 -13.79 -27.11 -17.34
C CYS A 61 -14.69 -28.24 -16.85
N VAL A 62 -14.87 -28.35 -15.53
CA VAL A 62 -15.87 -29.23 -14.91
C VAL A 62 -17.29 -28.91 -15.40
N PRO A 63 -18.19 -29.90 -15.55
CA PRO A 63 -19.59 -29.63 -15.89
C PRO A 63 -20.26 -28.70 -14.88
N VAL A 64 -21.01 -27.71 -15.36
CA VAL A 64 -21.74 -26.72 -14.54
C VAL A 64 -23.22 -26.65 -14.93
N ALA A 65 -24.08 -26.19 -14.02
CA ALA A 65 -25.50 -26.01 -14.28
C ALA A 65 -25.73 -24.83 -15.24
N GLN A 66 -26.27 -25.12 -16.43
CA GLN A 66 -26.51 -24.09 -17.45
C GLN A 66 -27.51 -23.00 -17.01
N GLU A 67 -28.42 -23.35 -16.11
CA GLU A 67 -29.49 -22.46 -15.66
C GLU A 67 -28.95 -21.17 -15.04
N GLU A 68 -27.85 -21.23 -14.27
CA GLU A 68 -27.31 -20.08 -13.56
C GLU A 68 -26.73 -19.01 -14.50
N TRP A 69 -26.08 -19.42 -15.60
CA TRP A 69 -25.56 -18.49 -16.61
C TRP A 69 -26.67 -17.96 -17.52
N ALA A 70 -27.73 -18.73 -17.74
CA ALA A 70 -28.89 -18.26 -18.49
C ALA A 70 -29.60 -17.10 -17.78
N LEU A 71 -29.60 -17.05 -16.45
CA LEU A 71 -30.17 -15.95 -15.65
C LEU A 71 -29.47 -14.60 -15.91
N ILE A 72 -28.18 -14.62 -16.27
CA ILE A 72 -27.41 -13.42 -16.64
C ILE A 72 -27.34 -13.21 -18.16
N GLY A 73 -28.14 -13.95 -18.94
CA GLY A 73 -28.21 -13.84 -20.39
C GLY A 73 -27.01 -14.45 -21.14
N TYR A 74 -26.25 -15.35 -20.50
CA TYR A 74 -25.08 -15.97 -21.10
C TYR A 74 -25.32 -17.42 -21.51
N ASN A 75 -24.93 -17.79 -22.74
CA ASN A 75 -25.04 -19.14 -23.25
C ASN A 75 -23.69 -19.86 -23.20
N ILE A 76 -23.54 -20.78 -22.24
CA ILE A 76 -22.31 -21.55 -22.05
C ILE A 76 -22.12 -22.72 -23.03
N LYS A 77 -23.09 -23.01 -23.92
CA LYS A 77 -23.01 -24.17 -24.84
C LYS A 77 -21.84 -24.12 -25.82
N SER A 78 -21.29 -22.94 -26.09
CA SER A 78 -20.11 -22.75 -26.94
C SER A 78 -18.78 -23.08 -26.25
N ASN A 79 -18.78 -23.24 -24.93
CA ASN A 79 -17.58 -23.47 -24.11
C ASN A 79 -17.45 -24.95 -23.74
N ASN A 80 -16.22 -25.40 -23.45
CA ASN A 80 -15.92 -26.80 -23.17
C ASN A 80 -16.04 -27.13 -21.67
N PHE A 81 -17.20 -27.66 -21.28
CA PHE A 81 -17.53 -28.08 -19.90
C PHE A 81 -17.54 -29.62 -19.72
N THR A 82 -16.65 -30.33 -20.42
CA THR A 82 -16.56 -31.80 -20.37
C THR A 82 -15.36 -32.32 -19.57
N GLY A 83 -14.60 -31.43 -18.93
CA GLY A 83 -13.34 -31.74 -18.27
C GLY A 83 -13.43 -31.90 -16.75
N THR A 84 -12.27 -31.78 -16.12
CA THR A 84 -12.09 -31.90 -14.67
C THR A 84 -11.46 -30.67 -14.03
N ASN A 85 -11.07 -29.66 -14.81
CA ASN A 85 -10.42 -28.47 -14.28
C ASN A 85 -11.46 -27.53 -13.65
N LYS A 86 -11.18 -27.11 -12.43
CA LYS A 86 -12.03 -26.16 -11.67
C LYS A 86 -11.60 -24.71 -11.87
N ASP A 87 -10.34 -24.51 -12.21
CA ASP A 87 -9.69 -23.22 -12.41
C ASP A 87 -8.60 -23.35 -13.48
N VAL A 88 -7.97 -22.24 -13.85
CA VAL A 88 -6.96 -22.18 -14.91
C VAL A 88 -5.57 -22.69 -14.50
N SER A 89 -5.33 -22.98 -13.22
CA SER A 89 -3.98 -23.16 -12.67
C SER A 89 -3.24 -24.36 -13.26
N SER A 90 -3.96 -25.39 -13.70
CA SER A 90 -3.42 -26.57 -14.39
C SER A 90 -3.17 -26.35 -15.89
N CYS A 91 -3.78 -25.31 -16.46
CA CYS A 91 -3.76 -25.04 -17.90
C CYS A 91 -2.88 -23.85 -18.27
N ILE A 92 -2.57 -22.97 -17.31
CA ILE A 92 -1.79 -21.77 -17.54
C ILE A 92 -0.29 -22.08 -17.69
N ASP A 93 0.31 -21.54 -18.74
CA ASP A 93 1.76 -21.59 -18.93
C ASP A 93 2.43 -20.41 -18.21
N TYR A 94 2.94 -20.67 -17.00
CA TYR A 94 3.65 -19.66 -16.20
C TYR A 94 4.97 -19.18 -16.81
N GLN A 95 5.47 -19.78 -17.91
CA GLN A 95 6.63 -19.23 -18.63
C GLN A 95 6.23 -18.08 -19.55
N LYS A 96 4.96 -18.06 -19.99
CA LYS A 96 4.45 -17.03 -20.91
C LYS A 96 3.93 -15.79 -20.19
N TYR A 97 3.50 -15.93 -18.94
CA TYR A 97 2.89 -14.86 -18.15
C TYR A 97 3.75 -14.46 -16.97
N ASP A 98 3.71 -13.18 -16.59
CA ASP A 98 4.39 -12.71 -15.40
C ASP A 98 3.79 -13.36 -14.14
N GLN A 99 4.63 -14.10 -13.41
CA GLN A 99 4.20 -14.87 -12.25
C GLN A 99 3.67 -13.99 -11.12
N ASN A 100 4.21 -12.78 -10.97
CA ASN A 100 3.75 -11.85 -9.93
C ASN A 100 2.34 -11.36 -10.24
N THR A 101 2.10 -10.97 -11.49
CA THR A 101 0.77 -10.57 -11.98
C THR A 101 -0.25 -11.68 -11.77
N VAL A 102 0.07 -12.91 -12.21
CA VAL A 102 -0.83 -14.07 -12.04
C VAL A 102 -1.10 -14.36 -10.56
N LYS A 103 -0.07 -14.27 -9.70
CA LYS A 103 -0.21 -14.48 -8.26
C LYS A 103 -1.13 -13.43 -7.63
N VAL A 104 -0.94 -12.16 -7.96
CA VAL A 104 -1.80 -11.06 -7.46
C VAL A 104 -3.24 -11.25 -7.91
N MET A 105 -3.49 -11.59 -9.17
CA MET A 105 -4.84 -11.85 -9.66
C MET A 105 -5.51 -13.02 -8.93
N ARG A 106 -4.77 -14.12 -8.70
CA ARG A 106 -5.26 -15.27 -7.93
C ARG A 106 -5.62 -14.88 -6.51
N GLU A 107 -4.74 -14.15 -5.83
CA GLU A 107 -4.97 -13.70 -4.46
C GLU A 107 -6.21 -12.79 -4.39
N LEU A 108 -6.34 -11.83 -5.30
CA LEU A 108 -7.50 -10.94 -5.36
C LEU A 108 -8.81 -11.71 -5.61
N GLU A 109 -8.82 -12.62 -6.59
CA GLU A 109 -10.02 -13.39 -6.92
C GLU A 109 -10.43 -14.31 -5.76
N ASN A 110 -9.48 -15.02 -5.16
CA ASN A 110 -9.75 -15.97 -4.08
C ASN A 110 -10.13 -15.27 -2.76
N GLU A 111 -9.51 -14.14 -2.44
CA GLU A 111 -9.80 -13.39 -1.21
C GLU A 111 -11.15 -12.67 -1.29
N PHE A 112 -11.49 -12.13 -2.46
CA PHE A 112 -12.66 -11.26 -2.62
C PHE A 112 -13.84 -11.90 -3.35
N GLY A 113 -13.69 -13.10 -3.92
CA GLY A 113 -14.75 -13.78 -4.67
C GLY A 113 -15.26 -12.95 -5.86
N CYS A 114 -14.34 -12.26 -6.54
CA CYS A 114 -14.63 -11.32 -7.62
C CYS A 114 -13.92 -11.75 -8.89
N THR A 115 -14.33 -11.23 -10.05
CA THR A 115 -13.63 -11.50 -11.32
C THR A 115 -13.44 -10.23 -12.12
N GLY A 116 -12.31 -10.15 -12.82
CA GLY A 116 -11.90 -8.96 -13.58
C GLY A 116 -11.69 -7.73 -12.69
N ILE A 117 -10.92 -6.75 -13.18
CA ILE A 117 -10.67 -5.53 -12.40
C ILE A 117 -11.92 -4.66 -12.40
N CYS A 118 -12.27 -4.06 -13.54
CA CYS A 118 -13.38 -3.10 -13.62
C CYS A 118 -14.73 -3.74 -13.96
N GLN A 119 -14.71 -4.87 -14.68
CA GLN A 119 -15.90 -5.54 -15.15
C GLN A 119 -15.86 -7.02 -14.75
N PRO A 120 -16.98 -7.57 -14.25
CA PRO A 120 -17.06 -8.98 -13.97
C PRO A 120 -16.87 -9.77 -15.26
N LYS A 121 -16.12 -10.88 -15.17
CA LYS A 121 -15.97 -11.81 -16.27
C LYS A 121 -17.02 -12.91 -16.22
N LYS A 122 -17.06 -13.73 -17.26
CA LYS A 122 -18.08 -14.78 -17.40
C LYS A 122 -17.81 -15.97 -16.48
N PHE A 123 -16.54 -16.19 -16.15
CA PHE A 123 -16.05 -17.33 -15.38
C PHE A 123 -15.02 -16.83 -14.36
N PHE A 124 -14.96 -17.51 -13.23
CA PHE A 124 -13.81 -17.46 -12.33
C PHE A 124 -12.58 -18.00 -13.05
N LEU A 125 -11.45 -17.32 -12.93
CA LEU A 125 -10.20 -17.69 -13.57
C LEU A 125 -9.35 -18.56 -12.64
N PHE A 126 -9.25 -18.17 -11.37
CA PHE A 126 -8.44 -18.83 -10.36
C PHE A 126 -9.25 -19.48 -9.23
N SER A 127 -10.53 -19.14 -9.11
CA SER A 127 -11.50 -19.78 -8.23
C SER A 127 -12.30 -20.86 -8.95
N ASP A 128 -12.99 -21.70 -8.17
CA ASP A 128 -13.75 -22.84 -8.70
C ASP A 128 -14.94 -22.37 -9.56
N VAL A 129 -14.87 -22.64 -10.86
CA VAL A 129 -15.91 -22.29 -11.84
C VAL A 129 -17.26 -22.94 -11.55
N SER A 130 -17.30 -24.02 -10.77
CA SER A 130 -18.56 -24.68 -10.37
C SER A 130 -19.40 -23.90 -9.37
N GLN A 131 -18.87 -22.80 -8.80
CA GLN A 131 -19.59 -21.91 -7.88
C GLN A 131 -20.65 -21.04 -8.58
N GLY A 132 -20.78 -21.14 -9.90
CA GLY A 132 -21.70 -20.33 -10.68
C GLY A 132 -21.04 -19.10 -11.31
N PRO A 133 -21.82 -18.25 -12.00
CA PRO A 133 -21.30 -17.03 -12.59
C PRO A 133 -20.86 -16.03 -11.50
N PRO A 134 -19.71 -15.38 -11.66
CA PRO A 134 -19.25 -14.36 -10.73
C PRO A 134 -20.17 -13.13 -10.80
N LYS A 135 -20.47 -12.55 -9.63
CA LYS A 135 -21.46 -11.46 -9.50
C LYS A 135 -20.86 -10.08 -9.25
N LYS A 136 -19.54 -10.01 -9.01
CA LYS A 136 -18.86 -8.80 -8.55
C LYS A 136 -17.53 -8.59 -9.27
N GLU A 137 -17.26 -7.36 -9.64
CA GLU A 137 -15.95 -6.87 -10.08
C GLU A 137 -14.97 -6.71 -8.90
N CYS A 138 -13.67 -6.90 -9.14
CA CYS A 138 -12.65 -6.79 -8.09
C CYS A 138 -12.32 -5.35 -7.70
N TYR A 139 -12.65 -4.38 -8.55
CA TYR A 139 -12.30 -2.98 -8.39
C TYR A 139 -12.64 -2.40 -7.00
N LYS A 140 -13.86 -2.62 -6.50
CA LYS A 140 -14.29 -2.04 -5.21
C LYS A 140 -13.44 -2.54 -4.04
N ASN A 141 -13.20 -3.84 -4.01
CA ASN A 141 -12.42 -4.48 -2.95
C ASN A 141 -10.92 -4.16 -3.11
N LEU A 142 -10.40 -4.14 -4.34
CA LEU A 142 -9.02 -3.74 -4.62
C LEU A 142 -8.76 -2.27 -4.21
N ARG A 143 -9.68 -1.36 -4.53
CA ARG A 143 -9.60 0.04 -4.12
C ARG A 143 -9.56 0.18 -2.60
N GLN A 144 -10.41 -0.57 -1.91
CA GLN A 144 -10.44 -0.60 -0.46
C GLN A 144 -9.16 -1.21 0.12
N TYR A 145 -8.64 -2.28 -0.47
CA TYR A 145 -7.38 -2.91 -0.10
C TYR A 145 -6.18 -1.95 -0.23
N ILE A 146 -6.08 -1.21 -1.34
CA ILE A 146 -5.02 -0.20 -1.53
C ILE A 146 -5.08 0.84 -0.42
N LYS A 147 -6.30 1.30 -0.08
CA LYS A 147 -6.49 2.26 1.01
C LYS A 147 -6.11 1.68 2.37
N ASP A 148 -6.61 0.49 2.68
CA ASP A 148 -6.48 -0.09 4.01
C ASP A 148 -5.10 -0.69 4.27
N TYR A 149 -4.38 -1.07 3.21
CA TYR A 149 -3.07 -1.68 3.32
C TYR A 149 -1.97 -0.69 2.94
N VAL A 150 -1.92 -0.22 1.69
CA VAL A 150 -0.80 0.60 1.18
C VAL A 150 -0.78 1.97 1.86
N ILE A 151 -1.92 2.66 1.92
CA ILE A 151 -1.98 4.00 2.51
C ILE A 151 -1.78 3.93 4.04
N ASN A 152 -2.40 2.96 4.72
CA ASN A 152 -2.22 2.80 6.17
C ASN A 152 -0.80 2.39 6.56
N ILE A 153 -0.14 1.52 5.79
CA ILE A 153 1.28 1.19 6.00
C ILE A 153 2.16 2.43 5.80
N GLY A 154 1.92 3.19 4.73
CA GLY A 154 2.60 4.47 4.49
C GLY A 154 2.42 5.45 5.66
N MET A 155 1.20 5.56 6.19
CA MET A 155 0.89 6.37 7.38
C MET A 155 1.64 5.86 8.61
N GLY A 156 1.73 4.54 8.80
CA GLY A 156 2.52 3.92 9.86
C GLY A 156 3.99 4.33 9.81
N PHE A 157 4.61 4.31 8.62
CA PHE A 157 6.00 4.76 8.45
C PHE A 157 6.19 6.25 8.79
N VAL A 158 5.24 7.11 8.41
CA VAL A 158 5.30 8.54 8.73
C VAL A 158 5.23 8.75 10.24
N ILE A 159 4.29 8.09 10.93
CA ILE A 159 4.11 8.18 12.38
C ILE A 159 5.38 7.70 13.10
N CYS A 160 5.88 6.51 12.77
CA CYS A 160 7.11 5.97 13.35
C CYS A 160 8.32 6.90 13.09
N GLY A 161 8.46 7.40 11.86
CA GLY A 161 9.51 8.35 11.51
C GLY A 161 9.47 9.63 12.34
N ALA A 162 8.26 10.16 12.59
CA ALA A 162 8.05 11.35 13.40
C ALA A 162 8.44 11.13 14.88
N PHE A 163 8.01 10.01 15.48
CA PHE A 163 8.38 9.66 16.86
C PHE A 163 9.89 9.51 17.04
N ILE A 164 10.56 8.81 16.12
CA ILE A 164 12.02 8.66 16.18
C ILE A 164 12.68 10.03 16.02
N SER A 165 12.18 10.89 15.12
CA SER A 165 12.71 12.25 14.96
C SER A 165 12.59 13.09 16.24
N LEU A 166 11.45 13.03 16.93
CA LEU A 166 11.25 13.73 18.20
C LEU A 166 12.19 13.21 19.28
N ALA A 167 12.34 11.89 19.40
CA ALA A 167 13.26 11.28 20.35
C ALA A 167 14.72 11.75 20.12
N TRP A 168 15.15 11.86 18.86
CA TRP A 168 16.46 12.41 18.50
C TRP A 168 16.59 13.88 18.89
N CYS A 169 15.57 14.70 18.66
CA CYS A 169 15.57 16.11 19.08
C CYS A 169 15.70 16.25 20.60
N PHE A 170 14.98 15.43 21.38
CA PHE A 170 15.10 15.41 22.83
C PHE A 170 16.49 14.96 23.27
N HIS A 171 17.03 13.90 22.68
CA HIS A 171 18.37 13.40 23.00
C HIS A 171 19.44 14.47 22.75
N ILE A 172 19.38 15.16 21.61
CA ILE A 172 20.29 16.27 21.29
C ILE A 172 20.12 17.43 22.28
N SER A 173 18.88 17.79 22.61
CA SER A 173 18.58 18.86 23.56
C SER A 173 19.14 18.55 24.95
N PHE A 174 19.04 17.30 25.40
CA PHE A 174 19.63 16.85 26.67
C PHE A 174 21.16 16.80 26.61
N TYR A 175 21.74 16.42 25.48
CA TYR A 175 23.19 16.39 25.31
C TYR A 175 23.82 17.79 25.37
N PHE A 176 23.19 18.80 24.76
CA PHE A 176 23.69 20.17 24.77
C PHE A 176 23.32 20.96 26.03
N LYS A 177 22.45 20.43 26.89
CA LYS A 177 22.19 21.03 28.19
C LYS A 177 23.37 20.74 29.14
N GLU A 178 24.41 21.56 29.05
CA GLU A 178 24.63 22.49 30.16
C GLU A 178 24.42 21.97 31.59
N PRO A 179 25.11 20.95 32.16
CA PRO A 179 24.85 20.59 33.54
C PRO A 179 25.02 21.84 34.41
N GLU A 180 23.99 22.18 35.18
CA GLU A 180 23.93 23.41 35.97
C GLU A 180 25.17 23.53 36.90
N ASP A 181 25.70 22.38 37.32
CA ASP A 181 26.93 22.28 38.12
C ASP A 181 28.18 22.72 37.35
N ALA A 182 28.28 22.48 36.05
CA ALA A 182 29.37 22.97 35.22
C ALA A 182 29.29 24.50 35.07
N GLN A 183 28.08 25.05 34.92
CA GLN A 183 27.88 26.50 34.90
C GLN A 183 28.24 27.13 36.25
N LYS A 184 27.75 26.58 37.37
CA LYS A 184 28.10 27.03 38.73
C LYS A 184 29.59 26.96 38.99
N LYS A 185 30.26 25.86 38.60
CA LYS A 185 31.72 25.71 38.73
C LYS A 185 32.48 26.79 37.93
N ARG A 186 32.02 27.15 36.74
CA ARG A 186 32.65 28.23 35.96
C ARG A 186 32.43 29.61 36.57
N ILE A 187 31.24 29.90 37.10
CA ILE A 187 30.95 31.14 37.82
C ILE A 187 31.83 31.25 39.08
N LEU A 188 31.94 30.19 39.87
CA LEU A 188 32.80 30.14 41.06
C LEU A 188 34.28 30.31 40.70
N LYS A 189 34.75 29.67 39.61
CA LYS A 189 36.11 29.84 39.12
C LYS A 189 36.39 31.29 38.70
N TYR A 190 35.46 31.94 38.01
CA TYR A 190 35.59 33.35 37.61
C TYR A 190 35.62 34.28 38.83
N ARG A 191 34.75 34.05 39.83
CA ARG A 191 34.70 34.82 41.07
C ARG A 191 36.01 34.75 41.86
N ASN A 192 36.66 33.58 41.89
CA ASN A 192 37.94 33.42 42.58
C ASN A 192 39.11 34.09 41.83
N TYR A 193 39.00 34.27 40.51
CA TYR A 193 40.05 34.88 39.69
C TYR A 193 40.02 36.43 39.71
N PHE A 194 38.83 37.00 39.91
CA PHE A 194 38.63 38.45 40.03
C PHE A 194 38.01 38.76 41.39
N PRO A 195 38.82 38.87 42.47
CA PRO A 195 38.31 39.27 43.77
C PRO A 195 37.65 40.64 43.63
N GLN A 196 36.39 40.74 44.06
CA GLN A 196 35.69 42.02 44.07
C GLN A 196 36.47 42.98 44.98
N PRO A 197 36.69 44.24 44.56
CA PRO A 197 37.34 45.23 45.41
C PRO A 197 36.53 45.38 46.70
N ASP A 198 37.19 45.29 47.84
CA ASP A 198 36.55 45.43 49.16
C ASP A 198 35.83 46.79 49.25
N GLU A 199 34.49 46.79 49.15
CA GLU A 199 33.66 47.97 49.36
C GLU A 199 33.63 48.44 50.84
N THR A 200 34.39 47.80 51.73
CA THR A 200 34.31 48.00 53.20
C THR A 200 35.15 49.15 53.75
N LYS A 201 35.35 50.26 53.01
CA LYS A 201 36.05 51.45 53.55
C LYS A 201 35.49 52.81 53.11
N SER A 202 34.16 53.02 53.10
CA SER A 202 33.60 54.37 52.84
C SER A 202 32.58 54.92 53.86
N THR A 203 32.35 54.26 55.00
CA THR A 203 31.37 54.73 56.00
C THR A 203 31.97 55.37 57.27
N ILE A 204 33.21 55.86 57.26
CA ILE A 204 33.80 56.55 58.42
C ILE A 204 34.44 57.88 58.01
N GLN A 205 33.65 58.85 57.54
CA GLN A 205 34.05 60.27 57.62
C GLN A 205 32.91 61.26 57.27
N LYS A 206 31.85 61.30 58.07
CA LYS A 206 30.97 62.47 58.16
C LYS A 206 30.45 62.57 59.60
N ASP A 207 31.29 63.07 60.49
CA ASP A 207 30.92 63.75 61.74
C ASP A 207 32.20 64.34 62.34
N LYS A 208 32.54 65.55 61.90
CA LYS A 208 33.38 66.51 62.60
C LYS A 208 33.18 67.91 62.03
#